data_AF-A0A0P1HCY5-F1
#
_entry.id   AF-A0A0P1HCY5-F1
#
_cell.length_a   1.000
_cell.length_b   1.000
_cell.length_c   1.000
_cell.angle_alpha   90.00
_cell.angle_beta   90.00
_cell.angle_gamma   90.00
#
_symmetry.space_group_name_H-M   'P 1'
#
loop_
_entity.id
_entity.type
_entity.pdbx_description
1 polymer ?
#
loop_
_entity_poly.entity_id
_entity_poly.type
_entity_poly.pdbx_seq_one_letter_code
_entity_poly.pdbx_strand_id
1 'polypeptide(L)'
;MSIKRLPYLIAVPSLILLCSNTGRADCYDQFRYCVDRSHEKEDTCWERCESRFDHNYEAWDRCTDRCADTADAEWSRCERQEEACDSGSTAENGSNGDGAVPGAEIVGTYQEIPNPQLGDIAMVTNRPDGIPVIIYNPVLCQRLGYNLCEFYKYHEYGHIALSHTTSRRLHPVAVEAEADCWAARHAPWSAVEAGFQWFMQGGGSGLHHGTGRQRAARVQDCAASR
;
A
#
# COMPACT_ATOMS: atom_id res chain seq x y z
N MET A 1 21.13 -54.68 2.79
CA MET A 1 21.99 -53.60 2.25
C MET A 1 21.36 -52.27 2.63
N SER A 2 22.06 -51.49 3.47
CA SER A 2 21.54 -50.33 4.17
C SER A 2 22.06 -49.06 3.49
N ILE A 3 21.16 -48.22 2.97
CA ILE A 3 21.51 -46.92 2.38
C ILE A 3 21.26 -45.87 3.45
N LYS A 4 22.34 -45.43 4.11
CA LYS A 4 22.31 -44.30 5.04
C LYS A 4 22.08 -43.00 4.24
N ARG A 5 20.97 -42.31 4.49
CA ARG A 5 20.74 -40.94 4.01
C ARG A 5 21.52 -39.98 4.93
N LEU A 6 22.42 -39.20 4.35
CA LEU A 6 23.07 -38.06 5.00
C LEU A 6 22.09 -36.88 5.03
N PRO A 7 21.97 -36.13 6.14
CA PRO A 7 21.23 -34.88 6.15
C PRO A 7 22.07 -33.78 5.49
N TYR A 8 21.58 -33.26 4.36
CA TYR A 8 22.05 -32.00 3.78
C TYR A 8 21.60 -30.86 4.70
N LEU A 9 22.48 -30.45 5.61
CA LEU A 9 22.40 -29.14 6.27
C LEU A 9 22.85 -28.10 5.25
N ILE A 10 21.89 -27.51 4.53
CA ILE A 10 22.13 -26.26 3.81
C ILE A 10 22.22 -25.17 4.88
N ALA A 11 23.44 -24.76 5.19
CA ALA A 11 23.67 -23.54 5.94
C ALA A 11 23.15 -22.38 5.09
N VAL A 12 21.97 -21.87 5.42
CA VAL A 12 21.53 -20.55 4.95
C VAL A 12 22.53 -19.57 5.57
N PRO A 13 23.25 -18.74 4.79
CA PRO A 13 24.11 -17.75 5.39
C PRO A 13 23.21 -16.84 6.23
N SER A 14 23.46 -16.80 7.54
CA SER A 14 22.93 -15.76 8.41
C SER A 14 23.46 -14.43 7.91
N LEU A 15 22.73 -13.84 6.97
CA LEU A 15 22.88 -12.45 6.56
C LEU A 15 22.29 -11.58 7.68
N ILE A 16 23.05 -11.51 8.77
CA ILE A 16 23.12 -10.32 9.59
C ILE A 16 24.02 -9.38 8.79
N LEU A 17 23.45 -8.73 7.76
CA LEU A 17 24.12 -7.61 7.13
C LEU A 17 24.01 -6.46 8.14
N LEU A 18 25.06 -6.30 8.94
CA LEU A 18 25.18 -5.24 9.91
C LEU A 18 25.15 -3.89 9.18
N CYS A 19 24.13 -3.08 9.47
CA CYS A 19 24.05 -1.68 9.05
C CYS A 19 25.32 -0.96 9.51
N SER A 20 26.25 -0.76 8.58
CA SER A 20 27.55 -0.15 8.85
C SER A 20 27.48 1.33 8.46
N ASN A 21 26.81 2.13 9.29
CA ASN A 21 27.10 3.56 9.50
C ASN A 21 27.32 4.50 8.27
N THR A 22 26.58 4.35 7.17
CA THR A 22 26.80 5.18 5.95
C THR A 22 25.55 5.88 5.41
N GLY A 23 24.86 6.67 6.24
CA GLY A 23 23.99 7.76 5.77
C GLY A 23 22.62 7.35 5.20
N ARG A 24 21.68 8.30 5.25
CA ARG A 24 20.23 8.11 5.03
C ARG A 24 19.83 7.56 3.64
N ALA A 25 20.68 7.75 2.62
CA ALA A 25 20.45 7.19 1.30
C ALA A 25 20.63 5.66 1.27
N ASP A 26 21.48 5.09 2.14
CA ASP A 26 21.70 3.63 2.17
C ASP A 26 20.53 2.87 2.81
N CYS A 27 19.88 3.47 3.82
CA CYS A 27 18.80 2.82 4.57
C CYS A 27 17.56 2.63 3.71
N TYR A 28 17.19 3.67 2.95
CA TYR A 28 16.06 3.62 2.03
C TYR A 28 16.30 2.62 0.89
N ASP A 29 17.51 2.62 0.30
CA ASP A 29 17.87 1.66 -0.74
C ASP A 29 17.89 0.21 -0.22
N GLN A 30 18.29 0.01 1.04
CA GLN A 30 18.24 -1.30 1.70
C GLN A 30 16.81 -1.76 1.99
N PHE A 31 15.94 -0.87 2.45
CA PHE A 31 14.52 -1.17 2.64
C PHE A 31 13.89 -1.56 1.30
N ARG A 32 14.10 -0.75 0.25
CA ARG A 32 13.61 -1.02 -1.10
C ARG A 32 14.10 -2.38 -1.63
N TYR A 33 15.39 -2.68 -1.46
CA TYR A 33 15.93 -3.99 -1.85
C TYR A 33 15.34 -5.16 -1.04
N CYS A 34 15.09 -4.96 0.25
CA CYS A 34 14.47 -5.96 1.12
C CYS A 34 13.02 -6.25 0.68
N VAL A 35 12.26 -5.20 0.38
CA VAL A 35 10.90 -5.26 -0.15
C VAL A 35 10.85 -5.94 -1.52
N ASP A 36 11.69 -5.51 -2.47
CA ASP A 36 11.78 -6.09 -3.82
C ASP A 36 12.04 -7.61 -3.75
N ARG A 37 12.92 -8.04 -2.84
CA ARG A 37 13.24 -9.46 -2.62
C ARG A 37 12.12 -10.22 -1.91
N SER A 38 11.34 -9.57 -1.06
CA SER A 38 10.15 -10.16 -0.44
C SER A 38 9.10 -10.48 -1.51
N HIS A 39 8.84 -9.52 -2.40
CA HIS A 39 7.93 -9.70 -3.53
C HIS A 39 8.39 -10.79 -4.49
N GLU A 40 9.69 -10.84 -4.86
CA GLU A 40 10.21 -11.92 -5.73
C GLU A 40 9.96 -13.32 -5.13
N LYS A 41 10.06 -13.45 -3.80
CA LYS A 41 9.74 -14.70 -3.10
C LYS A 41 8.24 -15.00 -3.10
N GLU A 42 7.41 -13.98 -2.93
CA GLU A 42 5.95 -14.09 -2.97
C GLU A 42 5.49 -14.55 -4.36
N ASP A 43 5.94 -13.89 -5.42
CA ASP A 43 5.65 -14.24 -6.81
C ASP A 43 6.07 -15.69 -7.11
N THR A 44 7.31 -16.04 -6.75
CA THR A 44 7.81 -17.42 -6.92
C THR A 44 6.98 -18.44 -6.12
N CYS A 45 6.48 -18.05 -4.95
CA CYS A 45 5.62 -18.91 -4.13
C CYS A 45 4.24 -19.08 -4.78
N TRP A 46 3.69 -18.00 -5.31
CA TRP A 46 2.40 -17.97 -6.00
C TRP A 46 2.39 -18.84 -7.26
N GLU A 47 3.39 -18.67 -8.13
CA GLU A 47 3.56 -19.50 -9.34
C GLU A 47 3.67 -20.99 -9.00
N ARG A 48 4.33 -21.31 -7.88
CA ARG A 48 4.43 -22.69 -7.37
C ARG A 48 3.10 -23.21 -6.84
N CYS A 49 2.28 -22.37 -6.22
CA CYS A 49 0.94 -22.76 -5.78
C CYS A 49 0.01 -23.00 -6.95
N GLU A 50 0.02 -22.10 -7.94
CA GLU A 50 -0.79 -22.20 -9.16
C GLU A 50 -0.44 -23.47 -9.95
N SER A 51 0.84 -23.67 -10.27
CA SER A 51 1.30 -24.86 -11.01
C SER A 51 1.03 -26.19 -10.28
N ARG A 52 0.93 -26.18 -8.94
CA ARG A 52 0.74 -27.38 -8.14
C ARG A 52 -0.72 -27.71 -7.84
N PHE A 53 -1.60 -26.70 -7.79
CA PHE A 53 -2.97 -26.85 -7.29
C PHE A 53 -4.04 -26.30 -8.27
N ASP A 54 -3.71 -26.16 -9.56
CA ASP A 54 -4.59 -25.65 -10.63
C ASP A 54 -6.01 -26.28 -10.70
N HIS A 55 -6.21 -27.47 -10.11
CA HIS A 55 -7.52 -28.15 -10.06
C HIS A 55 -8.02 -28.44 -8.63
N ASN A 56 -7.39 -27.87 -7.61
CA ASN A 56 -7.78 -28.04 -6.22
C ASN A 56 -7.80 -26.68 -5.51
N TYR A 57 -8.93 -26.00 -5.63
CA TYR A 57 -9.13 -24.64 -5.09
C TYR A 57 -8.77 -24.52 -3.61
N GLU A 58 -9.23 -25.44 -2.75
CA GLU A 58 -8.93 -25.36 -1.32
C GLU A 58 -7.43 -25.55 -1.00
N ALA A 59 -6.75 -26.40 -1.77
CA ALA A 59 -5.32 -26.61 -1.59
C ALA A 59 -4.50 -25.44 -2.15
N TRP A 60 -4.97 -24.83 -3.24
CA TRP A 60 -4.43 -23.61 -3.81
C TRP A 60 -4.57 -22.45 -2.81
N ASP A 61 -5.76 -22.23 -2.27
CA ASP A 61 -6.08 -21.17 -1.30
C ASP A 61 -5.18 -21.25 -0.05
N ARG A 62 -5.07 -22.43 0.57
CA ARG A 62 -4.14 -22.65 1.70
C ARG A 62 -2.67 -22.49 1.34
N CYS A 63 -2.30 -22.72 0.08
CA CYS A 63 -0.94 -22.54 -0.39
C CYS A 63 -0.63 -21.06 -0.55
N THR A 64 -1.53 -20.31 -1.18
CA THR A 64 -1.42 -18.86 -1.35
C THR A 64 -1.47 -18.11 -0.03
N ASP A 65 -2.29 -18.55 0.94
CA ASP A 65 -2.30 -17.98 2.30
C ASP A 65 -0.93 -18.12 2.98
N ARG A 66 -0.28 -19.28 2.82
CA ARG A 66 1.06 -19.50 3.37
C ARG A 66 2.13 -18.64 2.66
N CYS A 67 1.95 -18.36 1.38
CA CYS A 67 2.82 -17.44 0.65
C CYS A 67 2.69 -16.02 1.22
N ALA A 68 1.46 -15.56 1.43
CA ALA A 68 1.16 -14.26 2.04
C ALA A 68 1.74 -14.17 3.47
N ASP A 69 1.51 -15.17 4.33
CA ASP A 69 2.07 -15.21 5.69
C ASP A 69 3.61 -15.11 5.68
N THR A 70 4.26 -15.69 4.67
CA THR A 70 5.73 -15.66 4.54
C THR A 70 6.20 -14.30 4.04
N ALA A 71 5.48 -13.70 3.08
CA ALA A 71 5.73 -12.36 2.58
C ALA A 71 5.57 -11.31 3.69
N ASP A 72 4.51 -11.41 4.49
CA ASP A 72 4.25 -10.55 5.66
C ASP A 72 5.38 -10.66 6.69
N ALA A 73 5.86 -11.88 6.97
CA ALA A 73 6.95 -12.09 7.92
C ALA A 73 8.28 -11.49 7.46
N GLU A 74 8.58 -11.55 6.16
CA GLU A 74 9.76 -10.92 5.56
C GLU A 74 9.59 -9.41 5.46
N TRP A 75 8.40 -8.92 5.14
CA TRP A 75 8.05 -7.50 5.16
C TRP A 75 8.26 -6.88 6.55
N SER A 76 7.67 -7.49 7.58
CA SER A 76 7.87 -7.06 8.98
C SER A 76 9.35 -7.10 9.39
N ARG A 77 10.17 -7.93 8.74
CA ARG A 77 11.63 -7.94 8.96
C ARG A 77 12.30 -6.74 8.28
N CYS A 78 11.87 -6.36 7.08
CA CYS A 78 12.31 -5.14 6.40
C CYS A 78 11.96 -3.88 7.20
N GLU A 79 10.74 -3.79 7.73
CA GLU A 79 10.30 -2.66 8.58
C GLU A 79 11.15 -2.54 9.84
N ARG A 80 11.38 -3.63 10.59
CA ARG A 80 12.27 -3.62 11.76
C ARG A 80 13.70 -3.20 11.42
N GLN A 81 14.15 -3.48 10.20
CA GLN A 81 15.46 -3.06 9.72
C GLN A 81 15.48 -1.56 9.41
N GLU A 82 14.42 -1.01 8.83
CA GLU A 82 14.24 0.43 8.63
C GLU A 82 14.19 1.19 9.97
N GLU A 83 13.40 0.72 10.94
CA GLU A 83 13.33 1.32 12.29
C GLU A 83 14.70 1.32 13.00
N ALA A 84 15.46 0.22 12.87
CA ALA A 84 16.82 0.12 13.41
C ALA A 84 17.79 1.10 12.72
N CYS A 85 17.62 1.30 11.41
CA CYS A 85 18.38 2.28 10.65
C CYS A 85 18.06 3.73 11.05
N ASP A 86 16.78 4.06 11.22
CA ASP A 86 16.35 5.40 11.59
C ASP A 86 16.70 5.75 13.05
N SER A 87 16.59 4.78 13.96
CA SER A 87 16.97 4.98 15.36
C SER A 87 18.48 5.19 15.55
N GLY A 88 19.32 4.71 14.62
CA GLY A 88 20.75 5.00 14.57
C GLY A 88 21.09 6.44 14.13
N SER A 89 20.13 7.19 13.60
CA SER A 89 20.32 8.57 13.08
C SER A 89 19.93 9.67 14.07
N THR A 90 19.43 9.33 15.26
CA THR A 90 18.92 10.31 16.23
C THR A 90 19.98 10.82 17.21
N ALA A 91 20.85 11.68 16.71
CA ALA A 91 21.41 12.77 17.50
C ALA A 91 21.28 14.06 16.69
N GLU A 92 20.09 14.69 16.74
CA GLU A 92 19.93 16.13 17.01
C GLU A 92 18.46 16.60 16.89
N ASN A 93 18.04 17.27 17.97
CA ASN A 93 17.00 18.30 18.14
C ASN A 93 15.55 18.09 17.66
N GLY A 94 14.65 18.15 18.64
CA GLY A 94 13.20 18.20 18.44
C GLY A 94 12.62 19.61 18.34
N SER A 95 11.30 19.67 18.17
CA SER A 95 10.36 20.51 18.93
C SER A 95 8.94 20.41 18.35
N ASN A 96 8.00 20.04 19.22
CA ASN A 96 6.60 20.47 19.41
C ASN A 96 5.73 21.01 18.25
N GLY A 97 4.47 20.56 18.27
CA GLY A 97 3.33 21.48 18.41
C GLY A 97 2.09 21.18 17.55
N ASP A 98 1.02 20.72 18.22
CA ASP A 98 -0.40 21.15 18.16
C ASP A 98 -1.02 21.49 16.78
N GLY A 99 -2.12 20.88 16.30
CA GLY A 99 -3.43 20.76 16.94
C GLY A 99 -4.42 21.79 16.37
N ALA A 100 -5.23 21.42 15.35
CA ALA A 100 -6.64 21.86 15.08
C ALA A 100 -7.06 21.69 13.59
N VAL A 101 -8.24 21.10 13.36
CA VAL A 101 -9.07 21.12 12.14
C VAL A 101 -10.43 21.72 12.60
N PRO A 102 -11.23 22.54 11.85
CA PRO A 102 -11.45 22.54 10.41
C PRO A 102 -11.54 23.92 9.72
N GLY A 103 -11.00 23.99 8.50
CA GLY A 103 -11.38 24.99 7.51
C GLY A 103 -11.16 24.36 6.15
N ALA A 104 -12.21 24.30 5.33
CA ALA A 104 -12.09 23.73 4.00
C ALA A 104 -11.06 24.54 3.19
N GLU A 105 -9.91 23.94 2.93
CA GLU A 105 -8.82 24.59 2.20
C GLU A 105 -9.11 24.50 0.71
N ILE A 106 -9.11 25.64 0.03
CA ILE A 106 -9.15 25.69 -1.43
C ILE A 106 -7.70 25.53 -1.93
N VAL A 107 -7.24 24.29 -2.02
CA VAL A 107 -5.95 23.97 -2.64
C VAL A 107 -6.18 23.84 -4.14
N GLY A 108 -6.19 24.96 -4.88
CA GLY A 108 -6.19 25.00 -6.36
C GLY A 108 -7.21 24.11 -7.10
N THR A 109 -8.16 24.69 -7.84
CA THR A 109 -9.18 23.97 -8.66
C THR A 109 -10.12 23.01 -7.93
N TYR A 110 -9.83 22.57 -6.70
CA TYR A 110 -10.69 21.75 -5.87
C TYR A 110 -10.74 22.23 -4.41
N GLN A 111 -11.65 21.66 -3.63
CA GLN A 111 -11.83 21.94 -2.20
C GLN A 111 -11.82 20.64 -1.40
N GLU A 112 -11.16 20.62 -0.25
CA GLU A 112 -11.28 19.51 0.71
C GLU A 112 -12.21 19.88 1.87
N ILE A 113 -13.16 19.01 2.19
CA ILE A 113 -14.15 19.23 3.26
C ILE A 113 -14.14 18.05 4.23
N PRO A 114 -13.81 18.26 5.52
CA PRO A 114 -14.00 17.24 6.54
C PRO A 114 -15.49 17.01 6.79
N ASN A 115 -15.93 15.76 6.74
CA ASN A 115 -17.28 15.34 7.12
C ASN A 115 -17.22 14.07 8.00
N PRO A 116 -17.36 14.20 9.33
CA PRO A 116 -17.37 13.07 10.26
C PRO A 116 -18.48 12.03 10.01
N GLN A 117 -19.53 12.41 9.27
CA GLN A 117 -20.70 11.57 8.99
C GLN A 117 -20.59 10.82 7.65
N LEU A 118 -19.53 11.04 6.88
CA LEU A 118 -19.30 10.31 5.63
C LEU A 118 -19.10 8.81 5.93
N GLY A 119 -19.84 7.93 5.26
CA GLY A 119 -19.75 6.47 5.48
C GLY A 119 -18.48 5.80 4.92
N ASP A 120 -17.63 6.58 4.26
CA ASP A 120 -16.40 6.16 3.57
C ASP A 120 -15.21 7.02 4.01
N ILE A 121 -13.98 6.61 3.68
CA ILE A 121 -12.74 7.32 4.05
C ILE A 121 -12.65 8.66 3.34
N ALA A 122 -12.86 8.66 2.02
CA ALA A 122 -12.95 9.84 1.18
C ALA A 122 -13.92 9.60 0.02
N MET A 123 -14.42 10.67 -0.58
CA MET A 123 -15.17 10.64 -1.83
C MET A 123 -14.99 11.96 -2.57
N VAL A 124 -15.07 11.92 -3.89
CA VAL A 124 -15.16 13.12 -4.73
C VAL A 124 -16.58 13.39 -5.20
N THR A 125 -16.94 14.66 -5.29
CA THR A 125 -18.19 15.14 -5.91
C THR A 125 -17.96 16.51 -6.56
N ASN A 126 -18.99 17.06 -7.22
CA ASN A 126 -18.96 18.43 -7.72
C ASN A 126 -19.99 19.28 -6.96
N ARG A 127 -19.59 20.51 -6.62
CA ARG A 127 -20.53 21.54 -6.19
C ARG A 127 -21.48 21.94 -7.34
N PRO A 128 -22.60 22.65 -7.03
CA PRO A 128 -23.50 23.16 -8.06
C PRO A 128 -22.86 24.08 -9.10
N ASP A 129 -21.75 24.75 -8.75
CA ASP A 129 -20.95 25.60 -9.64
C ASP A 129 -19.91 24.81 -10.46
N GLY A 130 -19.89 23.49 -10.34
CA GLY A 130 -19.00 22.59 -11.09
C GLY A 130 -17.59 22.44 -10.50
N ILE A 131 -17.30 23.07 -9.35
CA ILE A 131 -16.01 22.93 -8.67
C ILE A 131 -15.93 21.55 -8.02
N PRO A 132 -14.89 20.74 -8.30
CA PRO A 132 -14.66 19.47 -7.61
C PRO A 132 -14.42 19.65 -6.12
N VAL A 133 -14.98 18.75 -5.32
CA VAL A 133 -14.86 18.72 -3.87
C VAL A 133 -14.53 17.32 -3.42
N ILE A 134 -13.51 17.20 -2.59
CA ILE A 134 -13.15 15.97 -1.89
C ILE A 134 -13.70 16.07 -0.48
N ILE A 135 -14.57 15.15 -0.11
CA ILE A 135 -15.12 15.02 1.22
C ILE A 135 -14.40 13.86 1.88
N TYR A 136 -13.80 14.06 3.06
CA TYR A 136 -13.10 13.00 3.80
C TYR A 136 -13.66 12.84 5.21
N ASN A 137 -13.60 11.62 5.77
CA ASN A 137 -14.05 11.38 7.13
C ASN A 137 -12.88 11.48 8.13
N PRO A 138 -12.77 12.58 8.90
CA PRO A 138 -11.67 12.74 9.87
C PRO A 138 -11.69 11.68 10.99
N VAL A 139 -12.86 11.13 11.33
CA VAL A 139 -12.99 10.08 12.37
C VAL A 139 -12.43 8.75 11.85
N LEU A 140 -12.73 8.40 10.60
CA LEU A 140 -12.14 7.21 9.98
C LEU A 140 -10.64 7.38 9.73
N CYS A 141 -10.21 8.56 9.29
CA CYS A 141 -8.79 8.88 9.10
C CYS A 141 -8.00 8.75 10.41
N GLN A 142 -8.54 9.23 11.54
CA GLN A 142 -7.91 9.05 12.84
C GLN A 142 -7.85 7.57 13.26
N ARG A 143 -8.89 6.78 12.96
CA ARG A 143 -9.00 5.38 13.37
C ARG A 143 -8.14 4.44 12.53
N LEU A 144 -8.10 4.64 11.22
CA LEU A 144 -7.43 3.77 10.26
C LEU A 144 -5.97 4.20 9.98
N GLY A 145 -5.60 5.40 10.40
CA GLY A 145 -4.26 5.94 10.25
C GLY A 145 -4.17 6.99 9.16
N TYR A 146 -3.27 7.95 9.40
CA TYR A 146 -3.06 9.11 8.52
C TYR A 146 -2.65 8.69 7.09
N ASN A 147 -1.73 7.73 6.96
CA ASN A 147 -1.22 7.29 5.66
C ASN A 147 -2.31 6.67 4.76
N LEU A 148 -3.22 5.86 5.33
CA LEU A 148 -4.31 5.27 4.56
C LEU A 148 -5.32 6.36 4.13
N CYS A 149 -5.63 7.30 5.02
CA CYS A 149 -6.46 8.45 4.68
C CYS A 149 -5.84 9.28 3.54
N GLU A 150 -4.53 9.53 3.62
CA GLU A 150 -3.79 10.26 2.59
C GLU A 150 -3.87 9.51 1.25
N PHE A 151 -3.73 8.17 1.22
CA PHE A 151 -3.89 7.38 0.01
C PHE A 151 -5.27 7.55 -0.63
N TYR A 152 -6.33 7.42 0.16
CA TYR A 152 -7.70 7.60 -0.33
C TYR A 152 -7.95 9.03 -0.83
N LYS A 153 -7.37 10.06 -0.19
CA LYS A 153 -7.42 11.43 -0.74
C LYS A 153 -6.73 11.53 -2.10
N TYR A 154 -5.58 10.90 -2.28
CA TYR A 154 -4.89 10.85 -3.58
C TYR A 154 -5.67 10.06 -4.63
N HIS A 155 -6.41 9.04 -4.23
CA HIS A 155 -7.35 8.34 -5.11
C HIS A 155 -8.43 9.32 -5.61
N GLU A 156 -9.00 10.13 -4.71
CA GLU A 156 -9.95 11.18 -5.10
C GLU A 156 -9.33 12.28 -5.97
N TYR A 157 -8.08 12.69 -5.72
CA TYR A 157 -7.36 13.59 -6.63
C TYR A 157 -7.22 12.97 -8.02
N GLY A 158 -7.00 11.66 -8.11
CA GLY A 158 -6.96 10.92 -9.37
C GLY A 158 -8.26 11.06 -10.17
N HIS A 159 -9.41 10.96 -9.51
CA HIS A 159 -10.69 11.20 -10.17
C HIS A 159 -10.84 12.63 -10.72
N ILE A 160 -10.28 13.63 -10.03
CA ILE A 160 -10.27 15.02 -10.51
C ILE A 160 -9.32 15.17 -11.70
N ALA A 161 -8.07 14.73 -11.54
CA ALA A 161 -7.00 14.87 -12.54
C ALA A 161 -7.36 14.18 -13.86
N LEU A 162 -8.06 13.05 -13.79
CA LEU A 162 -8.50 12.27 -14.96
C LEU A 162 -9.90 12.65 -15.46
N SER A 163 -10.49 13.73 -14.92
CA SER A 163 -11.83 14.23 -15.29
C SER A 163 -12.96 13.19 -15.10
N HIS A 164 -12.80 12.25 -14.18
CA HIS A 164 -13.79 11.23 -13.84
C HIS A 164 -15.07 11.83 -13.26
N THR A 165 -14.98 12.98 -12.58
CA THR A 165 -16.12 13.66 -11.96
C THR A 165 -17.12 14.25 -12.98
N THR A 166 -16.74 14.38 -14.25
CA THR A 166 -17.58 14.96 -15.32
C THR A 166 -17.89 13.95 -16.44
N SER A 167 -17.18 12.82 -16.47
CA SER A 167 -17.29 11.83 -17.55
C SER A 167 -18.41 10.82 -17.30
N ARG A 168 -19.57 11.04 -17.92
CA ARG A 168 -20.74 10.12 -17.87
C ARG A 168 -20.56 8.79 -18.62
N ARG A 169 -19.43 8.58 -19.31
CA ARG A 169 -19.26 7.50 -20.31
C ARG A 169 -18.30 6.39 -19.90
N LEU A 170 -17.63 6.49 -18.75
CA LEU A 170 -16.64 5.50 -18.33
C LEU A 170 -17.28 4.38 -17.51
N HIS A 171 -16.80 3.16 -17.71
CA HIS A 171 -17.23 2.00 -16.93
C HIS A 171 -16.70 2.14 -15.49
N PRO A 172 -17.53 2.03 -14.43
CA PRO A 172 -17.12 2.32 -13.06
C PRO A 172 -15.81 1.64 -12.66
N VAL A 173 -15.65 0.35 -12.98
CA VAL A 173 -14.41 -0.40 -12.66
C VAL A 173 -13.14 0.17 -13.29
N ALA A 174 -13.20 0.69 -14.53
CA ALA A 174 -12.03 1.26 -15.18
C ALA A 174 -11.62 2.59 -14.54
N VAL A 175 -12.62 3.42 -14.20
CA VAL A 175 -12.44 4.71 -13.51
C VAL A 175 -11.74 4.53 -12.17
N GLU A 176 -12.20 3.56 -11.39
CA GLU A 176 -11.62 3.23 -10.08
C GLU A 176 -10.18 2.70 -10.20
N ALA A 177 -9.93 1.85 -11.21
CA ALA A 177 -8.58 1.32 -11.46
C ALA A 177 -7.60 2.43 -11.89
N GLU A 178 -8.04 3.35 -12.73
CA GLU A 178 -7.25 4.50 -13.16
C GLU A 178 -6.96 5.46 -11.99
N ALA A 179 -7.92 5.68 -11.08
CA ALA A 179 -7.73 6.47 -9.87
C ALA A 179 -6.75 5.80 -8.88
N ASP A 180 -6.87 4.48 -8.67
CA ASP A 180 -5.90 3.68 -7.89
C ASP A 180 -4.48 3.84 -8.45
N CYS A 181 -4.33 3.75 -9.77
CA CYS A 181 -3.04 3.94 -10.43
C CYS A 181 -2.52 5.37 -10.36
N TRP A 182 -3.41 6.36 -10.39
CA TRP A 182 -3.00 7.75 -10.25
C TRP A 182 -2.50 8.04 -8.84
N ALA A 183 -3.23 7.63 -7.79
CA ALA A 183 -2.75 7.68 -6.41
C ALA A 183 -1.45 6.88 -6.26
N ALA A 184 -1.50 5.70 -6.88
CA ALA A 184 -0.43 4.82 -7.30
C ALA A 184 0.86 5.51 -7.68
N ARG A 185 0.81 6.66 -8.35
CA ARG A 185 1.99 7.39 -8.86
C ARG A 185 2.33 8.69 -8.15
N HIS A 186 1.37 9.30 -7.47
CA HIS A 186 1.52 10.68 -6.96
C HIS A 186 1.51 10.78 -5.44
N ALA A 187 0.90 9.83 -4.73
CA ALA A 187 0.85 9.84 -3.26
C ALA A 187 2.24 9.64 -2.63
N PRO A 188 2.52 10.14 -1.42
CA PRO A 188 3.72 9.76 -0.67
C PRO A 188 3.87 8.23 -0.57
N TRP A 189 5.09 7.70 -0.59
CA TRP A 189 5.33 6.25 -0.50
C TRP A 189 4.66 5.60 0.72
N SER A 190 4.69 6.28 1.88
CA SER A 190 4.01 5.80 3.10
C SER A 190 2.50 5.64 2.93
N ALA A 191 1.87 6.49 2.11
CA ALA A 191 0.46 6.40 1.79
C ALA A 191 0.17 5.24 0.82
N VAL A 192 1.00 5.09 -0.22
CA VAL A 192 0.92 3.94 -1.14
C VAL A 192 0.99 2.63 -0.38
N GLU A 193 1.97 2.52 0.52
CA GLU A 193 2.17 1.33 1.32
C GLU A 193 0.95 1.03 2.19
N ALA A 194 0.45 2.03 2.92
CA ALA A 194 -0.75 1.87 3.72
C ALA A 194 -1.97 1.44 2.89
N GLY A 195 -2.13 1.98 1.68
CA GLY A 195 -3.17 1.58 0.73
C GLY A 195 -3.01 0.13 0.28
N PHE A 196 -1.81 -0.28 -0.12
CA PHE A 196 -1.49 -1.66 -0.52
C PHE A 196 -1.82 -2.65 0.60
N GLN A 197 -1.33 -2.41 1.82
CA GLN A 197 -1.56 -3.29 2.97
C GLN A 197 -3.05 -3.40 3.32
N TRP A 198 -3.78 -2.28 3.30
CA TRP A 198 -5.22 -2.27 3.53
C TRP A 198 -5.98 -3.15 2.52
N PHE A 199 -5.58 -3.07 1.25
CA PHE A 199 -6.18 -3.85 0.17
C PHE A 199 -5.83 -5.34 0.24
N MET A 200 -4.60 -5.68 0.62
CA MET A 200 -4.19 -7.07 0.85
C MET A 200 -5.01 -7.74 1.96
N GLN A 201 -5.39 -6.99 2.99
CA GLN A 201 -6.28 -7.45 4.07
C GLN A 201 -7.78 -7.52 3.66
N GLY A 202 -8.08 -7.28 2.38
CA GLY A 202 -9.45 -7.29 1.83
C GLY A 202 -10.20 -5.97 1.97
N GLY A 203 -9.59 -4.94 2.57
CA GLY A 203 -10.12 -3.60 2.64
C GLY A 203 -10.36 -2.98 1.26
N GLY A 204 -11.28 -2.00 1.18
CA GLY A 204 -11.55 -1.27 -0.06
C GLY A 204 -12.19 -2.09 -1.19
N SER A 205 -12.64 -3.32 -0.91
CA SER A 205 -13.38 -4.17 -1.86
C SER A 205 -14.78 -3.63 -2.11
N GLY A 206 -15.29 -3.75 -3.34
CA GLY A 206 -16.66 -3.38 -3.67
C GLY A 206 -17.05 -3.70 -5.11
N LEU A 207 -18.35 -3.56 -5.41
CA LEU A 207 -18.91 -3.85 -6.74
C LEU A 207 -18.25 -3.03 -7.86
N HIS A 208 -17.81 -1.81 -7.54
CA HIS A 208 -17.20 -0.90 -8.51
C HIS A 208 -15.66 -0.87 -8.46
N HIS A 209 -15.04 -1.22 -7.33
CA HIS A 209 -13.59 -1.13 -7.15
C HIS A 209 -12.85 -2.45 -7.42
N GLY A 210 -13.59 -3.57 -7.48
CA GLY A 210 -13.03 -4.93 -7.50
C GLY A 210 -12.74 -5.46 -6.09
N THR A 211 -11.98 -6.55 -6.00
CA THR A 211 -11.52 -7.09 -4.72
C THR A 211 -10.30 -6.32 -4.21
N GLY A 212 -10.06 -6.33 -2.90
CA GLY A 212 -8.87 -5.75 -2.28
C GLY A 212 -7.59 -6.25 -2.96
N ARG A 213 -7.42 -7.56 -3.15
CA ARG A 213 -6.26 -8.12 -3.89
C ARG A 213 -6.10 -7.57 -5.31
N GLN A 214 -7.18 -7.35 -6.05
CA GLN A 214 -7.11 -6.70 -7.38
C GLN A 214 -6.67 -5.24 -7.30
N ARG A 215 -7.08 -4.52 -6.25
CA ARG A 215 -6.61 -3.14 -6.01
C ARG A 215 -5.15 -3.12 -5.61
N ALA A 216 -4.72 -4.00 -4.71
CA ALA A 216 -3.35 -4.13 -4.25
C ALA A 216 -2.39 -4.38 -5.43
N ALA A 217 -2.70 -5.35 -6.29
CA ALA A 217 -1.91 -5.62 -7.50
C ALA A 217 -1.77 -4.38 -8.41
N ARG A 218 -2.88 -3.65 -8.66
CA ARG A 218 -2.82 -2.42 -9.46
C ARG A 218 -1.97 -1.33 -8.81
N VAL A 219 -2.08 -1.15 -7.50
CA VAL A 219 -1.30 -0.16 -6.75
C VAL A 219 0.19 -0.48 -6.87
N GLN A 220 0.56 -1.75 -6.69
CA GLN A 220 1.93 -2.23 -6.83
C GLN A 220 2.47 -1.99 -8.25
N ASP A 221 1.74 -2.45 -9.28
CA ASP A 221 2.12 -2.30 -10.69
C ASP A 221 2.32 -0.84 -11.08
N CYS A 222 1.39 0.04 -10.67
CA CYS A 222 1.43 1.45 -11.02
C CYS A 222 2.47 2.22 -10.21
N ALA A 223 2.75 1.84 -8.97
CA ALA A 223 3.80 2.46 -8.17
C ALA A 223 5.21 2.18 -8.71
N ALA A 224 5.43 1.02 -9.34
CA ALA A 224 6.69 0.69 -10.02
C ALA A 224 7.00 1.60 -11.24
N SER A 225 6.00 2.33 -11.74
CA SER A 225 6.10 3.24 -12.90
C SER A 225 6.18 4.74 -12.54
N ARG A 226 6.45 5.06 -11.27
CA ARG A 226 6.60 6.41 -10.74
C ARG A 226 7.80 7.18 -11.29
#